data_AF-A0A1B6MTY8-F1
#
_entry.id   AF-A0A1B6MTY8-F1
#
_cell.length_a   1.000
_cell.length_b   1.000
_cell.length_c   1.000
_cell.angle_alpha   90.00
_cell.angle_beta   90.00
_cell.angle_gamma   90.00
#
_symmetry.space_group_name_H-M   'P 1'
#
loop_
_entity.id
_entity.type
_entity.pdbx_description
1 polymer ?
#
loop_
_entity_poly.entity_id
_entity_poly.type
_entity_poly.pdbx_seq_one_letter_code
_entity_poly.pdbx_strand_id
1 'polypeptide(L)'
;MTRERWLWIGLLVTILCVFVRCEDEDDDSSDECSTCTTNEDCGEVEACIDGECQDPCADVCQGEATCNTHNHVPYCTCKPGYTFKRAEGCTIKDGGLEPGSKPGPGPNPQPPPPPPLPPPPPPPPPPPPPPPP
;
A
#
# COMPACT_ATOMS: atom_id res chain seq x y z
N MET A 1 -30.86 -42.45 -30.12
CA MET A 1 -29.78 -41.50 -29.74
C MET A 1 -28.74 -42.26 -28.94
N THR A 2 -27.52 -42.38 -29.46
CA THR A 2 -26.48 -43.27 -28.95
C THR A 2 -25.72 -42.66 -27.77
N ARG A 3 -25.33 -43.52 -26.80
CA ARG A 3 -24.65 -43.19 -25.54
C ARG A 3 -23.34 -42.43 -25.73
N GLU A 4 -22.74 -42.58 -26.90
CA GLU A 4 -21.54 -41.86 -27.34
C GLU A 4 -21.76 -40.34 -27.55
N ARG A 5 -22.95 -39.85 -27.91
CA ARG A 5 -23.21 -38.40 -28.01
C ARG A 5 -23.15 -37.68 -26.66
N TRP A 6 -23.52 -38.34 -25.56
CA TRP A 6 -23.44 -37.75 -24.22
C TRP A 6 -22.02 -37.72 -23.67
N LEU A 7 -21.17 -38.68 -24.05
CA LEU A 7 -19.76 -38.68 -23.65
C LEU A 7 -18.99 -37.53 -24.31
N TRP A 8 -19.27 -37.21 -25.57
CA TRP A 8 -18.65 -36.06 -26.25
C TRP A 8 -19.14 -34.71 -25.73
N ILE A 9 -20.43 -34.60 -25.38
CA ILE A 9 -20.98 -33.38 -24.74
C ILE A 9 -20.39 -33.22 -23.33
N GLY A 10 -20.34 -34.30 -22.55
CA GLY A 10 -19.72 -34.28 -21.22
C GLY A 10 -18.22 -33.94 -21.27
N LEU A 11 -17.48 -34.51 -22.22
CA LEU A 11 -16.06 -34.21 -22.42
C LEU A 11 -15.83 -32.76 -22.83
N LEU A 12 -16.65 -32.21 -23.74
CA LEU A 12 -16.59 -30.80 -24.14
C LEU A 12 -16.91 -29.84 -22.98
N VAL A 13 -17.89 -30.19 -22.13
CA VAL A 13 -18.25 -29.39 -20.94
C VAL A 13 -17.15 -29.46 -19.88
N THR A 14 -16.56 -30.64 -19.62
CA THR A 14 -15.41 -30.75 -18.70
C THR A 14 -14.15 -30.08 -19.22
N ILE A 15 -13.89 -30.12 -20.53
CA ILE A 15 -12.73 -29.46 -21.13
C ILE A 15 -12.91 -27.94 -21.08
N LEU A 16 -14.12 -27.42 -21.30
CA LEU A 16 -14.40 -25.98 -21.13
C LEU A 16 -14.28 -25.53 -19.65
N CYS A 17 -14.69 -26.35 -18.68
CA CYS A 17 -14.49 -26.05 -17.26
C CYS A 17 -13.01 -26.02 -16.83
N VAL A 18 -12.11 -26.77 -17.49
CA VAL A 18 -10.69 -26.86 -17.10
C VAL A 18 -9.85 -25.66 -17.60
N PHE A 19 -10.35 -24.86 -18.55
CA PHE A 19 -9.65 -23.67 -19.08
C PHE A 19 -9.95 -22.36 -18.34
N VAL A 20 -10.94 -22.35 -17.46
CA VAL A 20 -11.22 -21.20 -16.59
C VAL A 20 -10.27 -21.26 -15.40
N ARG A 21 -9.23 -20.45 -15.44
CA ARG A 21 -8.63 -19.93 -14.22
C ARG A 21 -9.52 -18.76 -13.77
N CYS A 22 -10.26 -18.98 -12.68
CA CYS A 22 -11.05 -17.98 -11.94
C CYS A 22 -12.35 -17.45 -12.61
N GLU A 23 -13.42 -18.25 -12.63
CA GLU A 23 -14.84 -17.78 -12.69
C GLU A 23 -15.66 -18.69 -11.76
N ASP A 24 -15.44 -18.59 -10.45
CA ASP A 24 -16.36 -19.14 -9.45
C ASP A 24 -17.53 -18.14 -9.28
N GLU A 25 -18.74 -18.53 -9.71
CA GLU A 25 -20.01 -17.78 -9.58
C GLU A 25 -20.69 -18.00 -8.20
N ASP A 26 -19.93 -18.18 -7.13
CA ASP A 26 -20.43 -18.06 -5.75
C ASP A 26 -19.62 -16.98 -5.01
N ASP A 27 -20.34 -15.94 -4.61
CA ASP A 27 -19.98 -14.76 -3.81
C ASP A 27 -18.86 -15.02 -2.75
N ASP A 28 -17.80 -14.19 -2.75
CA ASP A 28 -16.66 -14.14 -1.79
C ASP A 28 -15.36 -14.91 -2.16
N SER A 29 -14.78 -14.68 -3.35
CA SER A 29 -13.40 -15.13 -3.64
C SER A 29 -12.66 -14.18 -4.61
N SER A 30 -12.53 -12.92 -4.19
CA SER A 30 -11.56 -11.98 -4.81
C SER A 30 -10.19 -12.03 -4.15
N ASP A 31 -9.98 -12.96 -3.21
CA ASP A 31 -8.82 -13.03 -2.30
C ASP A 31 -7.62 -13.82 -2.85
N GLU A 32 -7.71 -14.40 -4.05
CA GLU A 32 -6.69 -15.31 -4.60
C GLU A 32 -5.58 -14.59 -5.42
N CYS A 33 -5.22 -13.34 -5.09
CA CYS A 33 -3.90 -12.80 -5.46
C CYS A 33 -3.45 -11.62 -4.57
N SER A 34 -3.97 -11.49 -3.36
CA SER A 34 -3.45 -10.54 -2.37
C SER A 34 -3.00 -11.31 -1.14
N THR A 35 -1.72 -11.20 -0.79
CA THR A 35 -1.16 -11.82 0.42
C THR A 35 -1.54 -11.08 1.70
N CYS A 36 -2.00 -9.82 1.58
CA CYS A 36 -2.40 -8.98 2.69
C CYS A 36 -3.55 -8.05 2.28
N THR A 37 -4.34 -7.64 3.26
CA THR A 37 -5.41 -6.63 3.08
C THR A 37 -5.15 -5.42 3.98
N THR A 38 -4.48 -5.63 5.10
CA THR A 38 -4.14 -4.61 6.09
C THR A 38 -2.66 -4.72 6.47
N ASN A 39 -2.11 -3.64 7.02
CA ASN A 39 -0.73 -3.63 7.49
C ASN A 39 -0.47 -4.67 8.60
N GLU A 40 -1.49 -4.99 9.40
CA GLU A 40 -1.41 -5.96 10.49
C GLU A 40 -1.27 -7.41 10.00
N ASP A 41 -1.58 -7.68 8.72
CA ASP A 41 -1.34 -8.97 8.07
C ASP A 41 0.15 -9.20 7.76
N CYS A 42 0.96 -8.14 7.79
CA CYS A 42 2.39 -8.15 7.50
C CYS A 42 3.26 -8.12 8.75
N GLY A 43 4.54 -8.45 8.61
CA GLY A 43 5.50 -8.35 9.71
C GLY A 43 5.66 -6.92 10.24
N GLU A 44 6.28 -6.79 11.43
CA GLU A 44 6.49 -5.51 12.12
C GLU A 44 7.27 -4.45 11.31
N VAL A 45 8.08 -4.92 10.35
CA VAL A 45 8.90 -4.08 9.44
C VAL A 45 8.35 -4.02 8.01
N GLU A 46 7.21 -4.64 7.73
CA GLU A 46 6.60 -4.72 6.40
C GLU A 46 5.29 -3.94 6.39
N ALA A 47 4.78 -3.55 5.23
CA ALA A 47 3.47 -2.90 5.10
C ALA A 47 2.70 -3.56 3.96
N CYS A 48 1.38 -3.50 4.02
CA CYS A 48 0.55 -4.01 2.94
C CYS A 48 0.47 -2.97 1.82
N ILE A 49 1.15 -3.25 0.71
CA ILE A 49 1.27 -2.35 -0.44
C ILE A 49 0.81 -3.12 -1.67
N ASP A 50 -0.24 -2.63 -2.31
CA ASP A 50 -0.85 -3.25 -3.50
C ASP A 50 -1.24 -4.73 -3.31
N GLY A 51 -1.61 -5.11 -2.09
CA GLY A 51 -2.01 -6.47 -1.75
C GLY A 51 -0.84 -7.42 -1.48
N GLU A 52 0.39 -6.93 -1.39
CA GLU A 52 1.57 -7.71 -1.02
C GLU A 52 2.28 -7.09 0.18
N CYS A 53 2.81 -7.93 1.08
CA CYS A 53 3.65 -7.47 2.17
C CYS A 53 5.02 -7.06 1.63
N GLN A 54 5.33 -5.77 1.71
CA GLN A 54 6.55 -5.18 1.17
C GLN A 54 7.19 -4.25 2.19
N ASP A 55 8.52 -4.12 2.11
CA ASP A 55 9.26 -3.16 2.93
C ASP A 55 8.91 -1.72 2.50
N PRO A 56 8.27 -0.91 3.35
CA PRO A 56 7.85 0.44 2.98
C PRO A 56 9.04 1.40 2.79
N CYS A 57 10.27 0.97 3.13
CA CYS A 57 11.49 1.73 2.95
C CYS A 57 12.04 1.71 1.52
N ALA A 58 11.68 0.72 0.69
CA ALA A 58 12.25 0.51 -0.64
C ALA A 58 12.08 1.71 -1.60
N ASP A 59 10.93 2.40 -1.53
CA ASP A 59 10.57 3.47 -2.47
C ASP A 59 10.47 4.87 -1.84
N VAL A 60 10.56 4.97 -0.50
CA VAL A 60 10.29 6.24 0.20
C VAL A 60 11.55 7.06 0.46
N CYS A 61 12.66 6.41 0.85
CA CYS A 61 13.89 7.12 1.19
C CYS A 61 14.85 7.17 0.00
N GLN A 62 15.16 8.38 -0.46
CA GLN A 62 16.07 8.60 -1.59
C GLN A 62 17.43 9.15 -1.13
N GLY A 63 18.51 8.68 -1.76
CA GLY A 63 19.88 9.13 -1.53
C GLY A 63 20.58 8.44 -0.36
N GLU A 64 21.54 9.13 0.27
CA GLU A 64 22.34 8.61 1.39
C GLU A 64 21.57 8.72 2.72
N ALA A 65 20.44 8.02 2.79
CA ALA A 65 19.57 7.91 3.96
C ALA A 65 19.57 6.49 4.52
N THR A 66 19.55 6.37 5.84
CA THR A 66 19.17 5.15 6.54
C THR A 66 17.66 5.14 6.73
N CYS A 67 16.97 4.13 6.22
CA CYS A 67 15.54 3.94 6.49
C CYS A 67 15.33 2.97 7.65
N ASN A 68 14.29 3.22 8.44
CA ASN A 68 13.83 2.30 9.46
C ASN A 68 12.30 2.25 9.45
N THR A 69 11.72 1.06 9.40
CA THR A 69 10.27 0.89 9.46
C THR A 69 9.81 0.82 10.91
N HIS A 70 8.83 1.63 11.28
CA HIS A 70 8.23 1.59 12.60
C HIS A 70 6.70 1.65 12.45
N ASN A 71 6.02 0.59 12.93
CA ASN A 71 4.56 0.45 12.81
C ASN A 71 4.08 0.54 11.34
N HIS A 72 4.72 -0.21 10.44
CA HIS A 72 4.42 -0.24 9.01
C HIS A 72 4.63 1.11 8.28
N VAL A 73 5.27 2.09 8.95
CA VAL A 73 5.57 3.43 8.40
C VAL A 73 7.09 3.59 8.24
N PRO A 74 7.58 4.05 7.07
CA PRO A 74 9.00 4.25 6.84
C PRO A 74 9.48 5.58 7.45
N TYR A 75 10.62 5.51 8.15
CA TYR A 75 11.32 6.66 8.72
C TYR A 75 12.70 6.82 8.08
N CYS A 76 12.88 7.91 7.33
CA CYS A 76 14.15 8.24 6.70
C CYS A 76 15.03 9.11 7.61
N THR A 77 16.30 8.73 7.78
CA THR A 77 17.33 9.52 8.47
C THR A 77 18.54 9.71 7.57
N CYS A 78 18.88 10.95 7.17
CA CYS A 78 20.07 11.20 6.35
C CYS A 78 21.37 10.87 7.11
N LYS A 79 22.39 10.36 6.40
CA LYS A 79 23.73 10.19 6.96
C LYS A 79 24.30 11.53 7.44
N PRO A 80 25.20 11.51 8.44
CA PRO A 80 25.92 12.71 8.88
C PRO A 80 26.57 13.43 7.69
N GLY A 81 26.33 14.74 7.58
CA GLY A 81 26.82 15.57 6.46
C GLY A 81 25.86 15.74 5.28
N TYR A 82 24.71 15.04 5.28
CA TYR A 82 23.65 15.19 4.28
C TYR A 82 22.45 15.99 4.82
N THR A 83 21.67 16.60 3.93
CA THR A 83 20.43 17.35 4.20
C THR A 83 19.33 16.87 3.27
N PHE A 84 18.13 16.63 3.81
CA PHE A 84 16.98 16.24 3.01
C PHE A 84 16.40 17.44 2.23
N LYS A 85 16.23 17.27 0.93
CA LYS A 85 15.50 18.18 0.06
C LYS A 85 14.33 17.41 -0.55
N ARG A 86 13.11 17.96 -0.45
CA ARG A 86 11.87 17.30 -0.89
C ARG A 86 11.91 16.79 -2.35
N ALA A 87 12.62 17.46 -3.24
CA ALA A 87 12.73 17.09 -4.65
C ALA A 87 13.93 16.19 -4.98
N GLU A 88 14.96 16.16 -4.12
CA GLU A 88 16.28 15.58 -4.43
C GLU A 88 16.71 14.48 -3.43
N GLY A 89 15.94 14.26 -2.37
CA GLY A 89 16.30 13.34 -1.28
C GLY A 89 17.42 13.90 -0.39
N CYS A 90 18.18 13.02 0.26
CA CYS A 90 19.34 13.42 1.07
C CYS A 90 20.53 13.83 0.18
N THR A 91 20.92 15.10 0.20
CA THR A 91 22.07 15.66 -0.56
C THR A 91 23.18 16.16 0.36
N ILE A 92 24.45 16.11 -0.05
CA ILE A 92 25.58 16.64 0.76
C ILE A 92 25.34 18.11 1.07
N LYS A 93 25.59 18.53 2.32
CA LYS A 93 25.75 19.95 2.65
C LYS A 93 26.98 20.44 1.89
N ASP A 94 26.79 21.21 0.82
CA ASP A 94 27.88 21.83 0.05
C ASP A 94 29.00 22.33 0.99
N GLY A 95 30.14 21.64 1.03
CA GLY A 95 31.28 22.01 1.88
C GLY A 95 31.85 20.96 2.84
N GLY A 96 31.63 19.66 2.62
CA GLY A 96 32.25 18.61 3.46
C GLY A 96 33.78 18.56 3.37
N LEU A 97 34.49 18.99 4.42
CA LEU A 97 35.84 18.58 4.84
C LEU A 97 36.20 19.20 6.21
N GLU A 98 35.44 18.91 7.28
CA GLU A 98 35.85 19.26 8.65
C GLU A 98 35.80 17.99 9.53
N PRO A 99 36.96 17.38 9.86
CA PRO A 99 37.02 16.25 10.79
C PRO A 99 36.81 16.76 12.21
N GLY A 100 35.65 16.47 12.81
CA GLY A 100 35.40 16.75 14.23
C GLY A 100 34.16 17.61 14.55
N SER A 101 33.31 17.91 13.58
CA SER A 101 32.01 18.53 13.90
C SER A 101 31.17 17.56 14.73
N LYS A 102 30.84 17.92 15.98
CA LYS A 102 29.85 17.22 16.80
C LYS A 102 28.62 16.90 15.95
N PRO A 103 27.94 15.75 16.16
CA PRO A 103 26.61 15.54 15.60
C PRO A 103 25.77 16.76 15.94
N GLY A 104 25.43 17.57 14.92
CA GLY A 104 24.29 18.46 15.06
C GLY A 104 23.06 17.59 15.35
N PRO A 105 22.03 18.09 16.04
CA PRO A 105 20.79 17.34 16.15
C PRO A 105 20.41 16.90 14.73
N GLY A 106 20.24 15.59 14.55
CA GLY A 106 19.82 15.03 13.27
C GLY A 106 18.56 15.73 12.78
N PRO A 107 18.22 15.67 11.48
CA PRO A 107 16.94 16.18 11.05
C PRO A 107 15.86 15.48 11.90
N ASN A 108 14.92 16.28 12.40
CA ASN A 108 13.77 15.76 13.12
C ASN A 108 13.18 14.63 12.25
N PRO A 109 12.80 13.48 12.83
CA PRO A 109 12.12 12.42 12.08
C PRO A 109 11.04 13.08 11.22
N GLN A 110 10.87 12.65 9.96
CA GLN A 110 9.69 13.06 9.21
C GLN A 110 8.50 12.84 10.15
N PRO A 111 7.73 13.89 10.50
CA PRO A 111 6.61 13.71 11.40
C PRO A 111 5.73 12.63 10.78
N PRO A 112 5.19 11.71 11.59
CA PRO A 112 4.30 10.70 11.07
C PRO A 112 3.24 11.36 10.19
N PRO A 113 2.78 10.70 9.11
CA PRO A 113 1.71 11.24 8.29
C PRO A 113 0.56 11.68 9.20
N PRO A 114 -0.07 12.83 8.94
CA PRO A 114 -1.19 13.28 9.76
C PRO A 114 -2.26 12.18 9.78
N PRO A 115 -2.97 11.99 10.91
CA PRO A 115 -4.06 11.03 10.95
C PRO A 115 -5.07 11.33 9.84
N PRO A 116 -5.73 10.30 9.28
CA PRO A 116 -6.76 10.51 8.27
C PRO A 116 -7.79 11.52 8.79
N LEU A 117 -8.20 12.44 7.92
CA LEU A 117 -9.24 13.40 8.26
C LEU A 117 -10.53 12.65 8.62
N PRO A 118 -11.30 13.13 9.61
CA PRO A 118 -12.60 12.55 9.89
C PRO A 118 -13.49 12.63 8.64
N PRO A 119 -14.39 11.65 8.43
CA PRO A 119 -15.33 11.70 7.32
C PRO A 119 -16.15 13.01 7.38
N PRO A 120 -16.52 13.56 6.22
CA PRO A 120 -17.36 14.75 6.19
C PRO A 120 -18.69 14.47 6.91
N PRO A 121 -19.29 15.48 7.57
CA PRO A 121 -20.60 15.31 8.18
C PRO A 121 -21.63 14.91 7.10
N PRO A 122 -22.66 14.13 7.46
CA PRO A 122 -23.72 13.78 6.52
C PRO A 122 -24.40 15.06 5.98
N PRO A 123 -24.91 15.03 4.74
CA PRO A 123 -25.65 16.17 4.19
C PRO A 123 -26.88 16.47 5.07
N PRO A 124 -27.30 17.75 5.15
CA PRO A 124 -28.52 18.11 5.87
C PRO A 124 -29.74 17.40 5.24
N PRO A 125 -30.78 17.09 6.04
CA PRO A 125 -32.00 16.51 5.51
C PRO A 125 -32.65 17.47 4.51
N PRO A 126 -33.37 16.95 3.49
CA PRO A 126 -34.09 17.77 2.54
C PRO A 126 -35.16 18.61 3.27
N PRO A 127 -35.48 19.81 2.74
CA PRO A 127 -36.55 20.63 3.32
C PRO A 127 -37.89 19.89 3.27
N PRO A 128 -38.81 20.16 4.22
CA PRO A 128 -40.13 19.58 4.20
C PRO A 128 -40.89 19.99 2.93
N PRO A 129 -41.78 19.12 2.41
CA PRO A 129 -42.60 19.46 1.26
C PRO A 129 -43.51 20.66 1.58
N PRO A 130 -43.84 21.49 0.58
CA PRO A 130 -44.78 22.60 0.77
C PRO A 130 -46.16 22.06 1.21
N PRO A 131 -46.92 22.84 1.99
CA PRO A 131 -48.29 22.46 2.36
C PRO A 131 -49.18 22.33 1.11
N PRO A 132 -50.18 21.44 1.13
CA PRO A 132 -51.14 21.32 0.04
C PRO A 132 -51.98 22.60 -0.12
N PRO A 133 -52.47 22.89 -1.35
CA PRO A 133 -53.28 24.07 -1.65
C PRO A 133 -54.65 24.05 -0.97
#